data_AF-A0AAV2SAT3-F1
#
_entry.id   AF-A0AAV2SAT3-F1
#
_cell.length_a   1.000
_cell.length_b   1.000
_cell.length_c   1.000
_cell.angle_alpha   90.00
_cell.angle_beta   90.00
_cell.angle_gamma   90.00
#
_symmetry.space_group_name_H-M   'P 1'
#
loop_
_entity.id
_entity.type
_entity.pdbx_description
1 polymer ?
#
loop_
_entity_poly.entity_id
_entity_poly.type
_entity_poly.pdbx_seq_one_letter_code
_entity_poly.pdbx_strand_id
1 'polypeptide(L)'
;MVNILNLCLRLLPLILVLARAKEVGPLKKDHRSCRNTIKDHVNGDIDYPGTGGNYQNDAKCRWDITVSCEKQIEVKFLRFGTADQGDTLIVKNGPKGTTIGIYSGQGDLPKPFITSRNQLYLFFKSDSTRTGIGFAIEWRTFDEVLYSKCTVCRVIPSQI
;
A
#
# COMPACT_ATOMS: atom_id res chain seq x y z
N MET A 1 -65.33 -45.48 -8.87
CA MET A 1 -64.46 -45.96 -9.97
C MET A 1 -63.34 -44.96 -10.15
N VAL A 2 -62.10 -45.38 -9.92
CA VAL A 2 -60.88 -44.61 -10.23
C VAL A 2 -60.37 -45.08 -11.60
N ASN A 3 -60.01 -44.16 -12.49
CA ASN A 3 -58.76 -44.14 -13.27
C ASN A 3 -58.82 -43.07 -14.36
N ILE A 4 -57.98 -42.03 -14.31
CA ILE A 4 -56.60 -41.96 -14.81
C ILE A 4 -56.53 -42.12 -16.33
N LEU A 5 -56.34 -41.00 -17.05
CA LEU A 5 -55.27 -40.85 -18.03
C LEU A 5 -55.03 -39.36 -18.35
N ASN A 6 -53.89 -38.83 -17.87
CA ASN A 6 -52.97 -37.86 -18.52
C ASN A 6 -53.53 -36.94 -19.63
N LEU A 7 -53.23 -35.64 -19.70
CA LEU A 7 -51.90 -35.02 -19.69
C LEU A 7 -52.04 -33.49 -19.89
N CYS A 8 -50.94 -32.77 -19.67
CA CYS A 8 -50.62 -31.40 -20.15
C CYS A 8 -50.79 -30.30 -19.08
N LEU A 9 -49.86 -30.21 -18.13
CA LEU A 9 -48.71 -29.30 -18.22
C LEU A 9 -49.05 -27.94 -18.86
N ARG A 10 -49.39 -26.94 -18.05
CA ARG A 10 -48.84 -25.60 -18.19
C ARG A 10 -48.51 -25.04 -16.81
N LEU A 11 -47.35 -25.48 -16.35
CA LEU A 11 -46.45 -24.70 -15.52
C LEU A 11 -46.34 -23.30 -16.12
N LEU A 12 -46.77 -22.26 -15.40
CA LEU A 12 -46.07 -20.99 -15.39
C LEU A 12 -46.05 -20.49 -13.95
N PRO A 13 -44.87 -20.06 -13.47
CA PRO A 13 -44.48 -20.19 -12.09
C PRO A 13 -44.99 -19.01 -11.26
N LEU A 14 -44.97 -19.19 -9.94
CA LEU A 14 -44.59 -18.10 -9.04
C LEU A 14 -43.34 -17.42 -9.63
N ILE A 15 -43.52 -16.38 -10.44
CA ILE A 15 -42.46 -15.40 -10.64
C ILE A 15 -42.50 -14.55 -9.39
N LEU A 16 -42.00 -15.14 -8.30
CA LEU A 16 -41.22 -14.40 -7.35
C LEU A 16 -40.25 -13.61 -8.23
N VAL A 17 -40.46 -12.30 -8.29
CA VAL A 17 -39.45 -11.39 -8.83
C VAL A 17 -38.26 -11.54 -7.88
N LEU A 18 -37.48 -12.59 -8.10
CA LEU A 18 -36.11 -12.67 -7.64
C LEU A 18 -35.42 -11.60 -8.46
N ALA A 19 -35.45 -10.39 -7.93
CA ALA A 19 -34.42 -9.41 -8.20
C ALA A 19 -33.12 -10.19 -8.14
N ARG A 20 -32.49 -10.39 -9.31
CA ARG A 20 -31.11 -10.84 -9.34
C ARG A 20 -30.33 -9.68 -8.74
N ALA A 21 -30.15 -9.70 -7.42
CA ALA A 21 -28.95 -9.15 -6.82
C ALA A 21 -27.83 -9.96 -7.45
N LYS A 22 -27.29 -9.43 -8.55
CA LYS A 22 -26.03 -9.91 -9.11
C LYS A 22 -25.05 -9.67 -7.97
N GLU A 23 -24.63 -10.74 -7.31
CA GLU A 23 -23.60 -10.67 -6.28
C GLU A 23 -22.41 -9.95 -6.92
N VAL A 24 -22.23 -8.69 -6.54
CA VAL A 24 -21.04 -7.95 -6.93
C VAL A 24 -19.94 -8.61 -6.12
N GLY A 25 -19.20 -9.52 -6.77
CA GLY A 25 -18.01 -10.12 -6.18
C GLY A 25 -17.08 -9.04 -5.63
N PRO A 26 -16.17 -9.38 -4.71
CA PRO A 26 -15.32 -8.41 -4.04
C PRO A 26 -14.66 -7.50 -5.08
N LEU A 27 -14.76 -6.19 -4.88
CA LEU A 27 -14.15 -5.19 -5.77
C LEU A 27 -12.68 -5.57 -5.95
N LYS A 28 -12.30 -5.94 -7.17
CA LYS A 28 -10.90 -6.20 -7.51
C LYS A 28 -10.16 -4.90 -7.24
N LYS A 29 -9.32 -4.88 -6.19
CA LYS A 29 -8.53 -3.71 -5.80
C LYS A 29 -7.77 -3.22 -7.03
N ASP A 30 -8.04 -1.99 -7.46
CA ASP A 30 -7.32 -1.43 -8.60
C ASP A 30 -5.86 -1.24 -8.21
N HIS A 31 -4.96 -2.00 -8.84
CA HIS A 31 -3.54 -1.96 -8.52
C HIS A 31 -2.84 -0.72 -9.10
N ARG A 32 -3.57 0.09 -9.91
CA ARG A 32 -3.08 1.36 -10.45
C ARG A 32 -3.20 2.51 -9.47
N SER A 33 -4.06 2.43 -8.46
CA SER A 33 -4.13 3.45 -7.43
C SER A 33 -4.07 2.82 -6.05
N CYS A 34 -3.05 3.20 -5.28
CA CYS A 34 -2.95 2.73 -3.91
C CYS A 34 -2.49 3.82 -2.97
N ARG A 35 -3.06 3.79 -1.76
CA ARG A 35 -2.72 4.70 -0.68
C ARG A 35 -2.78 3.93 0.63
N ASN A 36 -1.64 3.83 1.28
CA ASN A 36 -1.52 3.20 2.58
C ASN A 36 -0.98 4.21 3.58
N THR A 37 -1.55 4.22 4.79
CA THR A 37 -1.07 5.05 5.89
C THR A 37 -0.82 4.12 7.07
N ILE A 38 0.40 4.17 7.61
CA ILE A 38 0.84 3.34 8.73
C ILE A 38 1.26 4.29 9.86
N LYS A 39 0.66 4.11 11.03
CA LYS A 39 0.92 4.93 12.22
C LYS A 39 1.11 4.04 13.44
N ASP A 40 1.97 4.46 14.36
CA ASP A 40 2.12 3.82 15.67
C ASP A 40 2.60 2.35 15.62
N HIS A 41 3.23 1.96 14.51
CA HIS A 41 3.93 0.68 14.36
C HIS A 41 5.44 0.86 14.56
N VAL A 42 6.11 -0.17 15.05
CA VAL A 42 7.58 -0.17 15.27
C VAL A 42 8.37 -0.79 14.13
N ASN A 43 7.69 -1.52 13.24
CA ASN A 43 8.26 -2.10 12.03
C ASN A 43 7.14 -2.46 11.04
N GLY A 44 7.56 -2.85 9.85
CA GLY A 44 6.71 -3.47 8.85
C GLY A 44 7.41 -3.63 7.51
N ASP A 45 6.66 -4.11 6.55
CA ASP A 45 7.09 -4.31 5.18
C ASP A 45 6.15 -3.62 4.19
N ILE A 46 6.66 -3.30 3.01
CA ILE A 46 5.88 -2.90 1.85
C ILE A 46 6.33 -3.76 0.69
N ASP A 47 5.44 -4.58 0.17
CA ASP A 47 5.62 -5.33 -1.06
C ASP A 47 4.67 -4.79 -2.15
N TYR A 48 5.25 -4.29 -3.25
CA TYR A 48 4.51 -3.77 -4.38
C TYR A 48 5.05 -4.37 -5.70
N PRO A 49 4.18 -4.90 -6.58
CA PRO A 49 2.72 -5.04 -6.44
C PRO A 49 2.26 -6.23 -5.59
N GLY A 50 3.17 -6.87 -4.83
CA GLY A 50 2.91 -8.13 -4.14
C GLY A 50 3.37 -9.34 -4.96
N THR A 51 2.95 -10.54 -4.55
CA THR A 51 3.42 -11.84 -5.08
C THR A 51 2.86 -12.24 -6.46
N GLY A 52 2.47 -11.27 -7.31
CA GLY A 52 1.61 -11.51 -8.48
C GLY A 52 2.15 -11.14 -9.87
N GLY A 53 3.44 -10.80 -10.00
CA GLY A 53 4.05 -10.37 -11.27
C GLY A 53 4.39 -8.89 -11.30
N ASN A 54 4.38 -8.28 -12.48
CA ASN A 54 4.78 -6.88 -12.65
C ASN A 54 3.70 -5.89 -12.22
N TYR A 55 4.10 -4.68 -11.80
CA TYR A 55 3.14 -3.59 -11.55
C TYR A 55 2.40 -3.20 -12.84
N GLN A 56 1.28 -2.49 -12.69
CA GLN A 56 0.48 -2.03 -13.83
C GLN A 56 0.99 -0.70 -14.35
N ASN A 57 0.80 -0.44 -15.65
CA ASN A 57 0.99 0.89 -16.24
C ASN A 57 0.06 1.92 -15.57
N ASP A 58 0.46 3.19 -15.65
CA ASP A 58 -0.22 4.34 -15.07
C ASP A 58 -0.46 4.24 -13.56
N ALA A 59 0.35 3.43 -12.86
CA ALA A 59 0.26 3.28 -11.42
C ALA A 59 0.61 4.59 -10.70
N LYS A 60 -0.11 4.88 -9.63
CA LYS A 60 0.08 6.00 -8.70
C LYS A 60 -0.17 5.50 -7.29
N CYS A 61 0.91 5.17 -6.62
CA CYS A 61 0.90 4.45 -5.36
C CYS A 61 1.68 5.20 -4.28
N ARG A 62 1.10 5.33 -3.09
CA ARG A 62 1.67 6.11 -1.99
C ARG A 62 1.62 5.36 -0.67
N TRP A 63 2.70 5.46 0.10
CA TRP A 63 2.77 5.02 1.48
C TRP A 63 3.23 6.15 2.37
N ASP A 64 2.45 6.40 3.43
CA ASP A 64 2.74 7.37 4.49
C ASP A 64 2.99 6.61 5.78
N ILE A 65 4.23 6.57 6.24
CA ILE A 65 4.59 5.91 7.50
C ILE A 65 4.95 7.00 8.51
N THR A 66 4.32 6.99 9.67
CA THR A 66 4.64 7.86 10.80
C THR A 66 4.85 7.00 12.03
N VAL A 67 6.04 7.10 12.63
CA VAL A 67 6.37 6.44 13.90
C VAL A 67 6.34 7.46 15.03
N SER A 68 6.54 7.00 16.27
CA SER A 68 6.69 7.88 17.43
C SER A 68 7.71 8.98 17.15
N CYS A 69 7.40 10.20 17.55
CA CYS A 69 8.15 11.38 17.13
C CYS A 69 9.59 11.46 17.68
N GLU A 70 9.94 10.61 18.64
CA GLU A 70 11.29 10.42 19.17
C GLU A 70 12.15 9.44 18.34
N LYS A 71 11.58 8.87 17.28
CA LYS A 71 12.18 7.81 16.48
C LYS A 71 12.44 8.27 15.05
N GLN A 72 13.42 7.64 14.42
CA GLN A 72 13.61 7.68 12.96
C GLN A 72 13.13 6.36 12.36
N ILE A 73 13.18 6.25 11.04
CA ILE A 73 12.80 5.04 10.30
C ILE A 73 14.00 4.58 9.50
N GLU A 74 14.56 3.42 9.84
CA GLU A 74 15.52 2.73 9.00
C GLU A 74 14.77 1.94 7.94
N VAL A 75 15.24 2.00 6.69
CA VAL A 75 14.65 1.34 5.53
C VAL A 75 15.70 0.52 4.80
N LYS A 76 15.32 -0.68 4.39
CA LYS A 76 16.12 -1.58 3.57
C LYS A 76 15.29 -2.09 2.40
N PHE A 77 15.85 -2.01 1.19
CA PHE A 77 15.27 -2.67 0.03
C PHE A 77 15.62 -4.16 0.05
N LEU A 78 14.61 -5.00 -0.13
CA LEU A 78 14.76 -6.44 -0.36
C LEU A 78 14.71 -6.77 -1.84
N ARG A 79 14.00 -5.95 -2.62
CA ARG A 79 13.78 -6.13 -4.05
C ARG A 79 13.52 -4.78 -4.69
N PHE A 80 14.08 -4.55 -5.88
CA PHE A 80 13.81 -3.38 -6.68
C PHE A 80 14.00 -3.71 -8.17
N GLY A 81 13.05 -3.32 -9.00
CA GLY A 81 13.14 -3.47 -10.45
C GLY A 81 11.96 -2.79 -11.13
N THR A 82 12.25 -1.68 -11.80
CA THR A 82 11.28 -0.88 -12.56
C THR A 82 11.77 -0.68 -13.99
N ALA A 83 10.97 -0.12 -14.88
CA ALA A 83 11.47 0.34 -16.17
C ALA A 83 12.46 1.50 -15.96
N ASP A 84 13.54 1.55 -16.73
CA ASP A 84 14.61 2.55 -16.54
C ASP A 84 14.15 3.99 -16.83
N GLN A 85 13.16 4.14 -17.71
CA GLN A 85 12.62 5.43 -18.14
C GLN A 85 11.11 5.47 -17.88
N GLY A 86 10.63 6.61 -17.37
CA GLY A 86 9.21 6.86 -17.11
C GLY A 86 8.74 6.49 -15.71
N ASP A 87 9.21 5.34 -15.21
CA ASP A 87 8.82 4.81 -13.90
C ASP A 87 9.72 5.33 -12.78
N THR A 88 9.15 5.62 -11.62
CA THR A 88 9.91 6.24 -10.53
C THR A 88 9.33 5.94 -9.17
N LEU A 89 10.20 5.50 -8.25
CA LEU A 89 9.94 5.52 -6.81
C LEU A 89 10.63 6.74 -6.17
N ILE A 90 9.83 7.64 -5.61
CA ILE A 90 10.29 8.81 -4.87
C ILE A 90 10.20 8.51 -3.37
N VAL A 91 11.29 8.75 -2.65
CA VAL A 91 11.41 8.53 -1.21
C VAL A 91 11.73 9.85 -0.51
N LYS A 92 10.98 10.21 0.54
CA LYS A 92 11.14 11.49 1.26
C LYS A 92 11.01 11.33 2.78
N ASN A 93 11.56 12.31 3.51
CA ASN A 93 11.40 12.50 4.96
C ASN A 93 10.00 13.00 5.35
N GLY A 94 8.96 12.26 4.96
CA GLY A 94 7.56 12.64 5.09
C GLY A 94 7.01 13.40 3.87
N PRO A 95 5.68 13.64 3.80
CA PRO A 95 5.01 14.13 2.58
C PRO A 95 5.47 15.50 2.10
N LYS A 96 5.89 16.36 3.03
CA LYS A 96 6.43 17.70 2.78
C LYS A 96 7.93 17.78 3.09
N GLY A 97 8.58 16.64 3.31
CA GLY A 97 9.99 16.56 3.67
C GLY A 97 10.94 16.59 2.48
N THR A 98 12.23 16.62 2.80
CA THR A 98 13.30 16.53 1.80
C THR A 98 13.33 15.16 1.12
N THR A 99 13.73 15.14 -0.15
CA THR A 99 13.92 13.90 -0.91
C THR A 99 15.16 13.17 -0.43
N ILE A 100 15.01 11.88 -0.13
CA ILE A 100 16.11 10.97 0.21
C ILE A 100 16.67 10.34 -1.06
N GLY A 101 15.78 9.91 -1.96
CA GLY A 101 16.16 9.24 -3.19
C GLY A 101 15.04 9.23 -4.21
N ILE A 102 15.46 9.10 -5.47
CA ILE A 102 14.62 8.89 -6.64
C ILE A 102 15.21 7.69 -7.36
N TYR A 103 14.43 6.61 -7.46
CA TYR A 103 14.91 5.33 -7.97
C TYR A 103 14.11 4.92 -9.20
N SER A 104 14.81 4.43 -10.22
CA SER A 104 14.25 3.84 -11.44
C SER A 104 15.17 2.74 -11.95
N GLY A 105 14.65 1.92 -12.87
CA GLY A 105 15.38 0.88 -13.54
C GLY A 105 15.61 -0.42 -12.77
N GLN A 106 16.51 -1.23 -13.33
CA GLN A 106 16.98 -2.50 -12.76
C GLN A 106 18.48 -2.44 -12.45
N GLY A 107 18.92 -3.19 -11.44
CA GLY A 107 20.32 -3.25 -11.03
C GLY A 107 20.49 -3.51 -9.54
N ASP A 108 21.55 -2.94 -8.96
CA ASP A 108 21.81 -3.04 -7.52
C ASP A 108 20.69 -2.42 -6.69
N LEU A 109 20.40 -3.03 -5.55
CA LEU A 109 19.43 -2.50 -4.61
C LEU A 109 19.89 -1.15 -4.06
N PRO A 110 18.98 -0.18 -3.87
CA PRO A 110 19.31 1.04 -3.16
C PRO A 110 19.89 0.74 -1.78
N LYS A 111 20.94 1.47 -1.41
CA LYS A 111 21.57 1.32 -0.09
C LYS A 111 20.56 1.59 1.03
N PRO A 112 20.64 0.87 2.16
CA PRO A 112 19.84 1.19 3.33
C PRO A 112 20.04 2.65 3.77
N PHE A 113 18.98 3.26 4.29
CA PHE A 113 19.01 4.64 4.76
C PHE A 113 18.13 4.80 5.99
N ILE A 114 18.35 5.90 6.71
CA ILE A 114 17.54 6.30 7.86
C ILE A 114 16.92 7.66 7.56
N THR A 115 15.64 7.83 7.87
CA THR A 115 14.95 9.12 7.73
C THR A 115 15.50 10.13 8.76
N SER A 116 15.46 11.42 8.41
CA SER A 116 15.89 12.49 9.32
C SER A 116 14.90 12.77 10.46
N ARG A 117 13.67 12.28 10.35
CA ARG A 117 12.57 12.45 11.33
C ARG A 117 11.71 11.18 11.40
N ASN A 118 10.61 11.24 12.15
CA ASN A 118 9.68 10.14 12.38
C ASN A 118 8.70 9.86 11.22
N GLN A 119 8.97 10.35 10.02
CA GLN A 119 8.09 10.21 8.87
C GLN A 119 8.85 9.71 7.64
N LEU A 120 8.26 8.73 6.97
CA LEU A 120 8.70 8.19 5.70
C LEU A 120 7.56 8.32 4.70
N TYR A 121 7.88 8.85 3.53
CA TYR A 121 6.96 8.99 2.42
C TYR A 121 7.53 8.29 1.18
N LEU A 122 6.73 7.40 0.60
CA LEU A 122 7.05 6.69 -0.62
C LEU A 122 5.97 7.00 -1.65
N PHE A 123 6.39 7.37 -2.86
CA PHE A 123 5.48 7.56 -3.98
C PHE A 123 6.04 6.90 -5.23
N PHE A 124 5.35 5.84 -5.65
CA PHE A 124 5.63 5.16 -6.90
C PHE A 124 4.68 5.66 -7.98
N LYS A 125 5.24 5.96 -9.15
CA LYS A 125 4.48 6.20 -10.37
C LYS A 125 5.06 5.38 -11.52
N SER A 126 4.20 4.91 -12.41
CA SER A 126 4.62 4.34 -13.68
C SER A 126 4.00 5.10 -14.86
N ASP A 127 4.62 5.00 -16.02
CA ASP A 127 4.08 5.51 -17.28
C ASP A 127 3.14 4.47 -17.96
N SER A 128 2.78 4.72 -19.22
CA SER A 128 1.85 3.90 -19.99
C SER A 128 2.49 2.69 -20.68
N THR A 129 3.80 2.44 -20.49
CA THR A 129 4.60 1.45 -21.22
C THR A 129 5.64 0.76 -20.34
N ARG A 130 5.88 -0.55 -20.62
CA ARG A 130 6.83 -1.41 -19.89
C ARG A 130 6.56 -1.46 -18.38
N THR A 131 6.71 -2.65 -17.82
CA THR A 131 6.51 -2.86 -16.39
C THR A 131 7.64 -3.68 -15.84
N GLY A 132 7.84 -3.59 -14.54
CA GLY A 132 8.85 -4.32 -13.81
C GLY A 132 8.27 -5.03 -12.62
N ILE A 133 9.13 -5.79 -11.94
CA ILE A 133 8.75 -6.56 -10.75
C ILE A 133 8.31 -5.65 -9.59
N GLY A 134 8.67 -4.36 -9.59
CA GLY A 134 8.35 -3.40 -8.54
C GLY A 134 9.38 -3.40 -7.43
N PHE A 135 8.96 -3.30 -6.17
CA PHE A 135 9.86 -3.26 -5.04
C PHE A 135 9.28 -3.90 -3.78
N ALA A 136 10.17 -4.41 -2.94
CA ALA A 136 9.87 -4.82 -1.58
C ALA A 136 10.85 -4.13 -0.63
N ILE A 137 10.33 -3.55 0.45
CA ILE A 137 11.13 -2.90 1.48
C ILE A 137 10.70 -3.39 2.86
N GLU A 138 11.67 -3.46 3.76
CA GLU A 138 11.45 -3.58 5.19
C GLU A 138 11.81 -2.25 5.84
N TRP A 139 11.06 -1.89 6.87
CA TRP A 139 11.33 -0.71 7.67
C TRP A 139 11.14 -1.00 9.15
N ARG A 140 11.89 -0.29 9.99
CA ARG A 140 11.78 -0.37 11.45
C ARG A 140 12.09 0.97 12.09
N THR A 141 11.59 1.18 13.30
CA THR A 141 11.98 2.31 14.12
C THR A 141 13.49 2.22 14.39
N PHE A 142 14.15 3.36 14.22
CA PHE A 142 15.55 3.53 14.52
C PHE A 142 15.70 4.50 15.68
N ASP A 143 16.44 4.03 16.69
CA ASP A 143 16.79 4.79 17.88
C ASP A 143 18.16 5.39 17.64
N GLU A 144 18.18 6.67 17.25
CA GLU A 144 19.43 7.42 17.32
C GLU A 144 19.83 7.48 18.80
N VAL A 145 21.06 7.05 19.12
CA VAL A 145 21.56 6.86 20.50
C VAL A 145 21.64 8.18 21.31
N LEU A 146 21.10 9.30 20.81
CA LEU A 146 21.11 10.61 21.45
C LEU A 146 19.68 11.19 21.55
N TYR A 147 19.00 10.80 22.63
CA TYR A 147 17.94 11.51 23.35
C TYR A 147 17.10 12.58 22.58
N SER A 148 15.92 12.14 22.13
CA SER A 148 14.62 12.84 22.17
C SER A 148 14.54 14.31 21.71
N LYS A 149 14.21 14.54 20.43
CA LYS A 149 13.59 15.80 19.95
C LYS A 149 12.09 15.69 19.70
N CYS A 150 11.40 14.93 20.54
CA CYS A 150 9.96 15.06 20.65
C CYS A 150 9.50 15.06 22.10
N THR A 151 9.90 16.10 22.82
CA THR A 151 9.16 16.54 24.00
C THR A 151 7.81 17.04 23.51
N VAL A 152 6.83 16.15 23.42
CA VAL A 152 5.42 16.55 23.45
C VAL A 152 5.26 17.46 24.66
N CYS A 153 4.53 18.57 24.51
CA CYS A 153 4.11 19.43 25.62
C CYS A 153 3.34 18.59 26.65
N ARG A 154 4.04 17.84 27.51
CA ARG A 154 3.50 17.33 28.74
C ARG A 154 3.27 18.58 29.57
N VAL A 155 2.03 19.05 29.57
CA VAL A 155 1.55 19.95 30.62
C VAL A 155 1.82 19.19 31.91
N ILE A 156 2.87 19.57 32.64
CA ILE A 156 3.03 19.16 34.02
C ILE A 156 1.88 19.87 34.71
N PRO A 157 0.84 19.18 35.22
CA PRO A 157 -0.07 19.85 36.11
C PRO A 157 0.77 20.12 37.36
N SER A 158 1.23 21.36 37.51
CA SER A 158 1.71 21.87 38.79
C SER A 158 0.59 21.59 39.79
N GLN A 159 0.77 20.54 40.59
CA GLN A 159 -0.05 20.34 41.77
C GLN A 159 0.34 21.46 42.72
N ILE A 160 -0.55 22.44 42.79
CA ILE A 160 -0.66 23.47 43.82
C ILE A 160 -0.95 22.77 45.15
#